data_AF-I6YQ62-F1
#
_entry.id   AF-I6YQ62-F1
#
_cell.length_a   1.000
_cell.length_b   1.000
_cell.length_c   1.000
_cell.angle_alpha   90.00
_cell.angle_beta   90.00
_cell.angle_gamma   90.00
#
_symmetry.space_group_name_H-M   'P 1'
#
loop_
_entity.id
_entity.type
_entity.pdbx_description
1 polymer ?
#
loop_
_entity_poly.entity_id
_entity_poly.type
_entity_poly.pdbx_seq_one_letter_code
_entity_poly.pdbx_strand_id
1 'polypeptide(L)'
;HELVQMVGDRLFGSGIAEGALMYASISNSPVYMYRFGYSGSKSLTILFNMSKSEEFGVTHGDDSLLYVHDLRRFNVESKDDLSMSEMMSRMWAEFASNRVPQIDRLLFMTDARHSLPKLEFTE
;
A
#
# COMPACT_ATOMS: atom_id res chain seq x y z
N HIS A 1 9.81 -14.84 9.61
CA HIS A 1 9.12 -13.60 9.18
C HIS A 1 9.06 -12.50 10.24
N GLU A 2 9.21 -12.79 11.54
CA GLU A 2 9.09 -11.78 12.61
C GLU A 2 10.03 -10.58 12.45
N LEU A 3 11.30 -10.81 12.08
CA LEU A 3 12.23 -9.70 11.82
C LEU A 3 11.78 -8.82 10.64
N VAL A 4 11.26 -9.41 9.57
CA VAL A 4 10.74 -8.66 8.41
C VAL A 4 9.53 -7.82 8.81
N GLN A 5 8.64 -8.37 9.63
CA GLN A 5 7.49 -7.64 10.17
C GLN A 5 7.92 -6.49 11.09
N MET A 6 8.79 -6.77 12.07
CA MET A 6 9.31 -5.76 13.00
C MET A 6 9.99 -4.60 12.27
N VAL A 7 10.83 -4.91 11.27
CA VAL A 7 11.52 -3.89 10.48
C VAL A 7 10.54 -3.14 9.58
N GLY A 8 9.58 -3.83 8.95
CA GLY A 8 8.54 -3.21 8.13
C GLY A 8 7.64 -2.26 8.92
N ASP A 9 7.20 -2.68 10.11
CA ASP A 9 6.42 -1.87 11.04
C ASP A 9 7.21 -0.64 11.47
N ARG A 10 8.49 -0.82 11.85
CA ARG A 10 9.34 0.26 12.35
C ARG A 10 9.76 1.28 11.29
N LEU A 11 10.01 0.84 10.05
CA LEU A 11 10.49 1.69 8.97
C LEU A 11 9.36 2.35 8.18
N PHE A 12 8.20 1.69 8.06
CA PHE A 12 7.11 2.16 7.21
C PHE A 12 5.78 2.23 7.96
N GLY A 13 5.32 1.10 8.52
CA GLY A 13 3.95 0.97 9.04
C GLY A 13 3.58 2.00 10.10
N SER A 14 4.40 2.15 11.14
CA SER A 14 4.11 3.05 12.26
C SER A 14 4.08 4.51 11.82
N GLY A 15 5.06 4.95 11.02
CA GLY A 15 5.17 6.33 10.56
C GLY A 15 4.06 6.72 9.58
N ILE A 16 3.67 5.82 8.68
CA ILE A 16 2.54 6.05 7.76
C ILE A 16 1.25 6.22 8.57
N ALA A 17 0.99 5.33 9.54
CA ALA A 17 -0.20 5.42 10.37
C ALA A 17 -0.21 6.71 11.21
N GLU A 18 0.87 6.99 11.93
CA GLU A 18 0.99 8.21 12.75
C GLU A 18 0.79 9.47 11.91
N GLY A 19 1.47 9.58 10.76
CA GLY A 19 1.34 10.74 9.88
C GLY A 19 -0.08 10.94 9.33
N ALA A 20 -0.75 9.86 8.92
CA ALA A 20 -2.13 9.92 8.46
C ALA A 20 -3.09 10.36 9.57
N LEU A 21 -2.91 9.84 10.79
CA LEU A 21 -3.73 10.18 11.96
C LEU A 21 -3.50 11.63 12.40
N MET A 22 -2.24 12.08 12.46
CA MET A 22 -1.89 13.47 12.75
C MET A 22 -2.53 14.41 11.73
N TYR A 23 -2.41 14.12 10.43
CA TYR A 23 -3.02 14.95 9.40
C TYR A 23 -4.55 14.95 9.49
N ALA A 24 -5.17 13.79 9.73
CA ALA A 24 -6.62 13.66 9.93
C ALA A 24 -7.13 14.42 11.16
N SER A 25 -6.30 14.63 12.18
CA SER A 25 -6.69 15.36 13.39
C SER A 25 -6.81 16.88 13.19
N ILE A 26 -6.13 17.44 12.18
CA ILE A 26 -6.10 18.89 11.90
C ILE A 26 -6.76 19.28 10.58
N SER A 27 -6.92 18.33 9.65
CA SER A 27 -7.44 18.58 8.31
C SER A 27 -8.94 18.30 8.23
N ASN A 28 -9.67 19.17 7.52
CA ASN A 28 -11.06 18.92 7.15
C ASN A 28 -11.18 18.05 5.88
N SER A 29 -10.06 17.77 5.21
CA SER A 29 -10.03 16.90 4.02
C SER A 29 -10.05 15.43 4.43
N PRO A 30 -10.75 14.55 3.69
CA PRO A 30 -10.67 13.11 3.89
C PRO A 30 -9.23 12.59 3.75
N VAL A 31 -8.86 11.63 4.59
CA VAL A 31 -7.56 10.95 4.58
C VAL A 31 -7.77 9.48 4.28
N TYR A 32 -7.06 8.96 3.28
CA TYR A 32 -7.17 7.57 2.86
C TYR A 32 -5.83 6.86 3.02
N MET A 33 -5.89 5.59 3.42
CA MET A 33 -4.75 4.69 3.50
C MET A 33 -5.13 3.38 2.82
N TYR A 34 -4.16 2.74 2.18
CA TYR A 34 -4.30 1.36 1.71
C TYR A 34 -3.08 0.54 2.12
N ARG A 35 -3.27 -0.77 2.23
CA ARG A 35 -2.19 -1.74 2.43
C ARG A 35 -2.19 -2.69 1.27
N PHE A 36 -1.15 -2.65 0.46
CA PHE A 36 -1.01 -3.55 -0.68
C PHE A 36 -0.59 -4.95 -0.20
N GLY A 37 -1.28 -5.97 -0.68
CA GLY A 37 -1.08 -7.37 -0.26
C GLY A 37 -1.29 -8.38 -1.39
N TYR A 38 -1.31 -7.92 -2.65
CA TYR A 38 -1.44 -8.80 -3.79
C TYR A 38 -0.08 -9.39 -4.17
N SER A 39 0.04 -10.71 -4.10
CA SER A 39 1.20 -11.46 -4.57
C SER A 39 0.93 -11.98 -5.97
N GLY A 40 1.43 -11.25 -6.96
CA GLY A 40 1.30 -11.60 -8.38
C GLY A 40 2.46 -12.44 -8.91
N SER A 41 2.58 -12.52 -10.25
CA SER A 41 3.63 -13.31 -10.91
C SER A 41 5.04 -12.71 -10.81
N LYS A 42 5.15 -11.46 -10.33
CA LYS A 42 6.43 -10.75 -10.18
C LYS A 42 6.55 -10.12 -8.80
N SER A 43 7.80 -10.06 -8.32
CA SER A 43 8.24 -9.26 -7.18
C SER A 43 9.57 -8.59 -7.53
N LEU A 44 9.79 -7.38 -7.01
CA LEU A 44 11.05 -6.66 -7.17
C LEU A 44 12.24 -7.42 -6.60
N THR A 45 12.05 -8.19 -5.52
CA THR A 45 13.12 -9.02 -4.97
C THR A 45 13.61 -10.07 -5.96
N ILE A 46 12.72 -10.63 -6.78
CA ILE A 46 13.05 -11.57 -7.86
C ILE A 46 13.70 -10.80 -9.02
N LEU A 47 13.11 -9.69 -9.44
CA LEU A 47 13.60 -8.89 -10.58
C LEU A 47 15.03 -8.37 -10.37
N PHE A 48 15.36 -8.00 -9.12
CA PHE A 48 16.69 -7.54 -8.74
C PHE A 48 17.61 -8.64 -8.20
N ASN A 49 17.17 -9.91 -8.23
CA ASN A 49 17.93 -11.06 -7.72
C ASN A 49 18.42 -10.86 -6.27
N MET A 50 17.58 -10.20 -5.45
CA MET A 50 17.86 -9.88 -4.05
C MET A 50 17.55 -11.03 -3.11
N SER A 51 16.75 -12.00 -3.56
CA SER A 51 16.39 -13.20 -2.82
C SER A 51 16.41 -14.42 -3.73
N LYS A 52 16.79 -15.58 -3.16
CA LYS A 52 16.65 -16.89 -3.78
C LYS A 52 15.33 -17.60 -3.43
N SER A 53 14.56 -17.05 -2.48
CA SER A 53 13.25 -17.57 -2.10
C SER A 53 12.16 -16.53 -2.37
N GLU A 54 11.02 -17.00 -2.86
CA GLU A 54 9.78 -16.20 -3.02
C GLU A 54 9.05 -15.98 -1.68
N GLU A 55 9.68 -16.35 -0.55
CA GLU A 55 9.00 -16.43 0.75
C GLU A 55 8.76 -15.06 1.41
N PHE A 56 9.28 -13.96 0.87
CA PHE A 56 9.10 -12.64 1.50
C PHE A 56 7.73 -12.01 1.27
N GLY A 57 6.90 -12.61 0.40
CA GLY A 57 5.58 -12.07 0.05
C GLY A 57 5.71 -10.77 -0.74
N VAL A 58 4.83 -9.80 -0.47
CA VAL A 58 4.86 -8.46 -1.08
C VAL A 58 5.99 -7.63 -0.50
N THR A 59 6.74 -6.96 -1.38
CA THR A 59 7.96 -6.23 -1.04
C THR A 59 7.86 -4.74 -1.38
N HIS A 60 8.84 -3.96 -0.90
CA HIS A 60 8.82 -2.51 -1.05
C HIS A 60 8.86 -2.09 -2.53
N GLY A 61 7.80 -1.40 -2.97
CA GLY A 61 7.65 -0.88 -4.33
C GLY A 61 6.92 -1.81 -5.30
N ASP A 62 6.54 -3.03 -4.88
CA ASP A 62 5.80 -3.96 -5.75
C ASP A 62 4.49 -3.33 -6.25
N ASP A 63 3.76 -2.64 -5.37
CA ASP A 63 2.51 -1.94 -5.67
C ASP A 63 2.64 -0.93 -6.83
N SER A 64 3.62 -0.04 -6.73
CA SER A 64 3.78 1.12 -7.59
C SER A 64 4.55 0.78 -8.86
N LEU A 65 5.68 0.08 -8.74
CA LEU A 65 6.53 -0.22 -9.89
C LEU A 65 5.93 -1.30 -10.80
N LEU A 66 5.19 -2.27 -10.25
CA LEU A 66 4.59 -3.35 -11.04
C LEU A 66 3.13 -3.10 -11.43
N TYR A 67 2.34 -2.43 -10.58
CA TYR A 67 0.88 -2.32 -10.77
C TYR A 67 0.34 -0.88 -10.91
N VAL A 68 1.18 0.16 -10.89
CA VAL A 68 0.74 1.54 -11.16
C VAL A 68 1.48 2.15 -12.36
N HIS A 69 2.77 1.90 -12.48
CA HIS A 69 3.60 2.52 -13.53
C HIS A 69 3.87 1.59 -14.71
N ASP A 70 3.81 2.14 -15.92
CA ASP A 70 4.29 1.47 -17.14
C ASP A 70 5.79 1.76 -17.32
N LEU A 71 6.64 0.87 -16.81
CA LEU A 71 8.09 0.99 -16.90
C LEU A 71 8.65 -0.20 -17.67
N ARG A 72 9.51 0.09 -18.66
CA ARG A 72 10.08 -0.85 -19.67
C ARG A 72 10.77 -2.13 -19.14
N ARG A 73 10.77 -2.41 -17.84
CA ARG A 73 11.33 -3.61 -17.18
C ARG A 73 10.46 -4.18 -16.05
N PHE A 74 9.34 -3.56 -15.73
CA PHE A 74 8.51 -3.89 -14.58
C PHE A 74 7.10 -4.38 -14.98
N ASN A 75 6.87 -4.53 -16.29
CA ASN A 75 5.59 -4.95 -16.84
C ASN A 75 5.18 -6.34 -16.35
N VAL A 76 3.90 -6.50 -16.04
CA VAL A 76 3.26 -7.76 -15.73
C VAL A 76 2.43 -8.25 -16.91
N GLU A 77 2.29 -9.57 -17.07
CA GLU A 77 1.66 -10.16 -18.27
C GLU A 77 0.51 -11.11 -17.95
N SER A 78 0.43 -11.63 -16.73
CA SER A 78 -0.64 -12.54 -16.35
C SER A 78 -1.98 -11.80 -16.27
N LYS A 79 -3.09 -12.49 -16.55
CA LYS A 79 -4.43 -11.88 -16.52
C LYS A 79 -4.76 -11.29 -15.15
N ASP A 80 -4.36 -11.97 -14.07
CA ASP A 80 -4.62 -11.51 -12.71
C ASP A 80 -3.79 -10.27 -12.37
N ASP A 81 -2.53 -10.23 -12.81
CA ASP A 81 -1.67 -9.06 -12.60
C ASP A 81 -2.12 -7.84 -13.41
N LEU A 82 -2.58 -8.05 -14.65
CA LEU A 82 -3.16 -7.00 -15.46
C LEU A 82 -4.45 -6.46 -14.82
N SER A 83 -5.28 -7.34 -14.24
CA SER A 83 -6.48 -6.92 -13.49
C SER A 83 -6.12 -6.11 -12.25
N MET A 84 -5.08 -6.49 -11.51
CA MET A 84 -4.57 -5.72 -10.38
C MET A 84 -4.01 -4.36 -10.84
N SER A 85 -3.25 -4.33 -11.94
CA SER A 85 -2.70 -3.09 -12.51
C SER A 85 -3.80 -2.12 -12.94
N GLU A 86 -4.86 -2.64 -13.58
CA GLU A 86 -6.05 -1.86 -13.93
C GLU A 86 -6.76 -1.32 -12.68
N MET A 87 -6.93 -2.15 -11.65
CA MET A 87 -7.54 -1.74 -10.38
C MET A 87 -6.75 -0.62 -9.69
N MET A 88 -5.43 -0.77 -9.58
CA MET A 88 -4.54 0.20 -8.93
C MET A 88 -4.46 1.52 -9.72
N SER A 89 -4.35 1.44 -11.06
CA SER A 89 -4.33 2.62 -11.93
C SER A 89 -5.66 3.39 -11.87
N ARG A 90 -6.79 2.67 -11.86
CA ARG A 90 -8.13 3.26 -11.70
C ARG A 90 -8.31 3.93 -10.34
N MET A 91 -7.83 3.31 -9.26
CA MET A 91 -7.87 3.91 -7.92
C MET A 91 -7.19 5.29 -7.89
N TRP A 92 -5.98 5.38 -8.45
CA TRP A 92 -5.23 6.63 -8.51
C TRP A 92 -5.87 7.66 -9.45
N ALA A 93 -6.42 7.23 -10.59
CA ALA A 93 -7.15 8.09 -11.51
C ALA A 93 -8.43 8.70 -10.88
N GLU A 94 -9.18 7.89 -10.13
CA GLU A 94 -10.36 8.31 -9.38
C GLU A 94 -10.00 9.30 -8.27
N PHE A 95 -8.92 9.02 -7.52
CA PHE A 95 -8.44 9.96 -6.51
C PHE A 95 -8.01 11.29 -7.13
N ALA A 96 -7.29 11.26 -8.25
CA ALA A 96 -6.84 12.47 -8.95
C ALA A 96 -8.02 13.31 -9.50
N SER A 97 -9.07 12.64 -9.98
CA SER A 97 -10.22 13.31 -10.60
C SER A 97 -11.25 13.80 -9.56
N ASN A 98 -11.55 12.95 -8.56
CA ASN A 98 -12.70 13.09 -7.69
C ASN A 98 -12.34 13.28 -6.20
N ARG A 99 -11.05 13.18 -5.84
CA ARG A 99 -10.54 13.21 -4.45
C ARG A 99 -11.00 12.04 -3.58
N VAL A 100 -11.59 11.01 -4.20
CA VAL A 100 -12.06 9.79 -3.53
C VAL A 100 -11.49 8.60 -4.29
N PRO A 101 -10.63 7.78 -3.66
CA PRO A 101 -10.14 6.57 -4.31
C PRO A 101 -11.27 5.52 -4.36
N GLN A 102 -11.46 4.87 -5.50
CA GLN A 102 -12.41 3.77 -5.65
C GLN A 102 -11.68 2.46 -5.94
N ILE A 103 -12.01 1.41 -5.19
CA ILE A 103 -11.56 0.04 -5.43
C ILE A 103 -12.69 -0.92 -5.09
N ASP A 104 -12.91 -1.89 -5.97
CA ASP A 104 -14.02 -2.87 -5.88
C ASP A 104 -13.83 -3.89 -4.72
N ARG A 105 -12.61 -4.00 -4.16
CA ARG A 105 -12.28 -4.83 -2.99
C ARG A 105 -11.48 -4.04 -1.95
N LEU A 106 -12.17 -3.28 -1.11
CA LEU A 106 -11.53 -2.63 0.04
C LEU A 106 -12.23 -2.99 1.35
N LEU A 107 -11.46 -3.60 2.24
CA LEU A 107 -11.56 -3.34 3.67
C LEU A 107 -10.90 -1.97 3.89
N PHE A 108 -11.61 -0.88 3.58
CA PHE A 108 -11.26 0.40 4.17
C PHE A 108 -11.40 0.22 5.68
N MET A 109 -10.37 0.53 6.46
CA MET A 109 -10.63 0.85 7.86
C MET A 109 -11.57 2.07 7.82
N THR A 110 -12.76 1.92 8.41
CA THR A 110 -13.70 3.03 8.57
C THR A 110 -12.97 4.23 9.13
N ASP A 111 -13.34 5.41 8.62
CA ASP A 111 -12.88 6.73 9.06
C ASP A 111 -12.09 6.70 10.37
N ALA A 112 -10.77 6.86 10.25
CA ALA A 112 -9.83 6.73 11.35
C ALA A 112 -10.18 7.65 12.53
N ARG A 113 -10.96 8.72 12.31
CA ARG A 113 -11.44 9.65 13.36
C ARG A 113 -12.21 8.94 14.49
N HIS A 114 -12.90 7.84 14.21
CA HIS A 114 -13.72 7.13 15.20
C HIS A 114 -13.04 5.88 15.80
N SER A 115 -11.88 5.49 15.27
CA SER A 115 -11.22 4.21 15.58
C SER A 115 -9.89 4.36 16.32
N LEU A 116 -9.50 5.60 16.64
CA LEU A 116 -8.23 5.91 17.29
C LEU A 116 -8.21 5.42 18.75
N PRO A 117 -7.27 4.55 19.15
CA PRO A 117 -6.89 4.45 20.54
C PRO A 117 -6.46 5.85 20.99
N LYS A 118 -6.94 6.32 22.15
CA LYS A 118 -6.38 7.54 22.75
C LYS A 118 -4.88 7.31 22.91
N LEU A 119 -4.08 8.06 22.16
CA LEU A 119 -2.64 8.15 22.38
C LEU A 119 -2.44 8.92 23.68
N GLU A 120 -2.57 8.24 24.81
CA GLU A 120 -2.08 8.75 26.08
C GLU A 120 -0.57 8.55 26.09
N PHE A 121 0.15 9.60 25.70
CA PHE A 121 1.57 9.69 25.98
C PHE A 121 1.71 9.88 27.50
N THR A 122 2.10 8.82 28.21
CA THR A 122 2.64 8.97 29.56
C THR A 122 4.07 9.52 29.41
N GLU A 123 4.30 10.71 29.96
CA GLU A 123 5.65 11.25 30.19
C GLU A 123 6.56 10.27 30.96
#